data_AF-A9B905-F1
#
_entry.id   AF-A9B905-F1
#
_cell.length_a   1.000
_cell.length_b   1.000
_cell.length_c   1.000
_cell.angle_alpha   90.00
_cell.angle_beta   90.00
_cell.angle_gamma   90.00
#
_symmetry.space_group_name_H-M   'P 1'
#
loop_
_entity.id
_entity.type
_entity.pdbx_description
1 polymer ?
#
loop_
_entity_poly.entity_id
_entity_poly.type
_entity_poly.pdbx_seq_one_letter_code
_entity_poly.pdbx_strand_id
1 'polypeptide(L)'
;MIKRSSFFVSGFLLVLVFASSFGIRSAAARTWAQVNDGDSGVNVYTVQALLKQRGYSLDVDGDFGDQTLATVKSFQGSKGLTKDGIVGPNTWEKLVIETNQGDVNVVVKALQKQLNKHGASLTVDGDFGAATLTAVKSFQGRKGLTQDGSVGPNTWAALTGNASSDGGSGGGSTRAELADTILDSSRITLATVHVSGVNDSATAKQNIIDTANGRAARRSSYGNAPGGSVTLNTSMLKGMLTIARSWRYSVSEIAGGSHSATSRHYAGVAFDVNIINGTHVSASHPNQRAFQQKCRDLGATEVLGPGDAGHSGHIHCAWPRP
;
A
#
# COMPACT_ATOMS: atom_id res chain seq x y z
N MET A 1 85.16 -7.06 34.15
CA MET A 1 84.98 -6.92 32.69
C MET A 1 84.81 -8.31 32.08
N ILE A 2 83.87 -8.43 31.12
CA ILE A 2 83.63 -9.56 30.21
C ILE A 2 82.66 -10.65 30.69
N LYS A 3 81.71 -10.93 29.78
CA LYS A 3 80.49 -11.74 29.78
C LYS A 3 80.72 -13.24 29.96
N ARG A 4 79.74 -13.95 30.52
CA ARG A 4 79.27 -15.24 30.00
C ARG A 4 77.75 -15.37 30.09
N SER A 5 77.19 -15.66 28.92
CA SER A 5 75.79 -15.92 28.59
C SER A 5 75.30 -17.22 29.21
N SER A 6 74.01 -17.30 29.56
CA SER A 6 73.22 -18.54 29.46
C SER A 6 71.73 -18.23 29.37
N PHE A 7 71.10 -18.98 28.48
CA PHE A 7 69.72 -18.92 28.00
C PHE A 7 68.68 -19.18 29.10
N PHE A 8 67.55 -18.49 29.01
CA PHE A 8 66.25 -19.04 29.44
C PHE A 8 65.20 -18.77 28.36
N VAL A 9 64.68 -19.85 27.81
CA VAL A 9 63.50 -19.90 26.95
C VAL A 9 62.28 -19.68 27.85
N SER A 10 61.43 -18.71 27.55
CA SER A 10 60.09 -18.62 28.13
C SER A 10 59.09 -18.40 27.01
N GLY A 11 58.17 -19.35 26.89
CA GLY A 11 57.24 -19.49 25.77
C GLY A 11 56.21 -18.37 25.71
N PHE A 12 56.03 -17.82 24.52
CA PHE A 12 54.92 -16.94 24.19
C PHE A 12 53.68 -17.82 23.92
N LEU A 13 52.78 -17.93 24.89
CA LEU A 13 51.45 -18.48 24.65
C LEU A 13 50.62 -17.43 23.91
N LEU A 14 50.53 -17.55 22.58
CA LEU A 14 49.67 -16.71 21.75
C LEU A 14 48.20 -17.12 21.98
N VAL A 15 47.52 -16.43 22.89
CA VAL A 15 46.06 -16.52 23.00
C VAL A 15 45.46 -15.76 21.81
N LEU A 16 45.10 -16.50 20.75
CA LEU A 16 44.24 -16.00 19.67
C LEU A 16 42.84 -15.75 20.25
N VAL A 17 42.57 -14.50 20.65
CA VAL A 17 41.21 -14.04 20.90
C VAL A 17 40.53 -13.90 19.54
N PHE A 18 39.73 -14.90 19.16
CA PHE A 18 38.72 -14.71 18.11
C PHE A 18 37.66 -13.75 18.66
N ALA A 19 37.84 -12.45 18.41
CA ALA A 19 36.76 -11.49 18.55
C ALA A 19 35.76 -11.77 17.43
N SER A 20 34.77 -12.60 17.71
CA SER A 20 33.57 -12.74 16.89
C SER A 20 32.92 -11.37 16.83
N SER A 21 33.15 -10.63 15.74
CA SER A 21 32.40 -9.41 15.43
C SER A 21 30.96 -9.81 15.19
N PHE A 22 30.17 -9.83 16.26
CA PHE A 22 28.71 -9.76 16.17
C PHE A 22 28.39 -8.43 15.50
N GLY A 23 28.18 -8.49 14.19
CA GLY A 23 27.56 -7.39 13.47
C GLY A 23 26.18 -7.17 14.08
N ILE A 24 26.04 -6.16 14.94
CA ILE A 24 24.74 -5.66 15.32
C ILE A 24 24.11 -5.15 14.03
N ARG A 25 23.25 -5.96 13.41
CA ARG A 25 22.34 -5.46 12.39
C ARG A 25 21.45 -4.46 13.10
N SER A 26 21.69 -3.17 12.88
CA SER A 26 20.70 -2.15 13.23
C SER A 26 19.39 -2.58 12.60
N ALA A 27 18.32 -2.72 13.40
CA ALA A 27 16.99 -2.77 12.84
C ALA A 27 16.87 -1.53 11.92
N ALA A 28 16.46 -1.72 10.67
CA ALA A 28 16.20 -0.60 9.79
C ALA A 28 15.20 0.32 10.49
N ALA A 29 15.51 1.61 10.59
CA ALA A 29 14.61 2.57 11.23
C ALA A 29 13.25 2.53 10.53
N ARG A 30 12.17 2.51 11.32
CA ARG A 30 10.80 2.56 10.78
C ARG A 30 10.63 3.85 9.98
N THR A 31 10.13 3.73 8.75
CA THR A 31 9.73 4.85 7.92
C THR A 31 8.33 5.30 8.29
N TRP A 32 8.25 6.36 9.09
CA TRP A 32 7.00 7.00 9.48
C TRP A 32 6.63 8.11 8.49
N ALA A 33 5.33 8.32 8.26
CA ALA A 33 4.89 9.54 7.59
C ALA A 33 5.13 10.75 8.48
N GLN A 34 5.52 11.87 7.87
CA GLN A 34 5.50 13.15 8.56
C GLN A 34 4.08 13.72 8.48
N VAL A 35 3.54 14.17 9.61
CA VAL A 35 2.23 14.85 9.68
C VAL A 35 2.41 16.19 10.39
N ASN A 36 1.90 17.25 9.78
CA ASN A 36 2.15 18.64 10.21
C ASN A 36 0.89 19.50 10.09
N ASP A 37 1.00 20.72 10.61
CA ASP A 37 -0.01 21.76 10.50
C ASP A 37 -0.46 21.99 9.04
N GLY A 38 -1.77 22.10 8.84
CA GLY A 38 -2.42 22.24 7.54
C GLY A 38 -2.62 20.92 6.77
N ASP A 39 -2.06 19.80 7.22
CA ASP A 39 -2.36 18.49 6.63
C ASP A 39 -3.81 18.08 6.91
N SER A 40 -4.38 17.24 6.04
CA SER A 40 -5.66 16.59 6.28
C SER A 40 -5.68 15.13 5.81
N GLY A 41 -6.65 14.37 6.31
CA GLY A 41 -6.91 12.98 5.90
C GLY A 41 -6.61 11.93 6.97
N VAL A 42 -6.50 10.67 6.53
CA VAL A 42 -6.50 9.51 7.44
C VAL A 42 -5.29 9.48 8.39
N ASN A 43 -4.14 10.00 7.97
CA ASN A 43 -2.96 10.09 8.84
C ASN A 43 -3.19 11.08 10.00
N VAL A 44 -3.79 12.24 9.72
CA VAL A 44 -4.17 13.21 10.75
C VAL A 44 -5.23 12.63 11.69
N TYR A 45 -6.26 11.99 11.13
CA TYR A 45 -7.28 11.27 11.92
C TYR A 45 -6.63 10.23 12.85
N THR A 46 -5.60 9.54 12.38
CA THR A 46 -4.84 8.55 13.18
C THR A 46 -4.09 9.22 14.33
N VAL A 47 -3.41 10.34 14.08
CA VAL A 47 -2.74 11.13 15.14
C VAL A 47 -3.74 11.57 16.21
N GLN A 48 -4.87 12.15 15.79
CA GLN A 48 -5.90 12.64 16.70
C GLN A 48 -6.53 11.52 17.53
N ALA A 49 -6.83 10.38 16.91
CA ALA A 49 -7.36 9.21 17.62
C ALA A 49 -6.37 8.68 18.67
N LEU A 50 -5.08 8.59 18.35
CA LEU A 50 -4.04 8.18 19.30
C LEU A 50 -3.88 9.17 20.45
N LEU A 51 -3.87 10.48 20.17
CA LEU A 51 -3.84 11.52 21.21
C LEU A 51 -5.05 11.45 22.11
N LYS A 52 -6.25 11.29 21.54
CA LYS A 52 -7.50 11.15 22.30
C LYS A 52 -7.48 9.92 23.20
N GLN A 53 -7.00 8.78 22.70
CA GLN A 53 -6.83 7.56 23.49
C GLN A 53 -5.81 7.72 24.62
N ARG A 54 -4.82 8.61 24.46
CA ARG A 54 -3.86 8.98 25.51
C ARG A 54 -4.40 10.01 26.51
N GLY A 55 -5.68 10.38 26.42
CA GLY A 55 -6.35 11.27 27.37
C GLY A 55 -6.29 12.76 27.00
N TYR A 56 -5.83 13.11 25.80
CA TYR A 56 -5.90 14.49 25.33
C TYR A 56 -7.30 14.82 24.82
N SER A 57 -7.77 16.04 25.10
CA SER A 57 -9.05 16.53 24.61
C SER A 57 -8.88 17.24 23.28
N LEU A 58 -9.40 16.64 22.21
CA LEU A 58 -9.45 17.19 20.87
C LEU A 58 -10.54 16.49 20.03
N ASP A 59 -10.90 17.15 18.93
CA ASP A 59 -11.74 16.56 17.90
C ASP A 59 -10.93 15.63 16.99
N VAL A 60 -11.61 14.61 16.46
CA VAL A 60 -11.02 13.60 15.57
C VAL A 60 -11.73 13.70 14.23
N ASP A 61 -11.40 14.75 13.49
CA ASP A 61 -11.99 15.14 12.21
C ASP A 61 -11.11 14.79 11.01
N GLY A 62 -9.81 14.61 11.24
CA GLY A 62 -8.81 14.41 10.19
C GLY A 62 -8.21 15.70 9.65
N ASP A 63 -8.42 16.85 10.30
CA ASP A 63 -7.85 18.14 9.92
C ASP A 63 -6.83 18.62 10.95
N PHE A 64 -5.61 18.92 10.50
CA PHE A 64 -4.53 19.36 11.38
C PHE A 64 -4.59 20.89 11.51
N GLY A 65 -5.54 21.37 12.31
CA GLY A 65 -5.66 22.77 12.70
C GLY A 65 -5.03 23.09 14.06
N ASP A 66 -5.29 24.31 14.55
CA ASP A 66 -4.70 24.89 15.76
C ASP A 66 -4.84 23.99 17.01
N GLN A 67 -6.01 23.34 17.19
CA GLN A 67 -6.24 22.45 18.33
C GLN A 67 -5.34 21.20 18.26
N THR A 68 -5.20 20.60 17.07
CA THR A 68 -4.31 19.46 16.83
C THR A 68 -2.87 19.87 17.07
N LEU A 69 -2.44 21.03 16.54
CA LEU A 69 -1.08 21.57 16.72
C LEU A 69 -0.74 21.78 18.20
N ALA A 70 -1.61 22.45 18.95
CA ALA A 70 -1.42 22.68 20.38
C ALA A 70 -1.34 21.36 21.15
N THR A 71 -2.18 20.39 20.80
CA THR A 71 -2.21 19.07 21.44
C THR A 71 -0.95 18.26 21.15
N VAL A 72 -0.46 18.27 19.91
CA VAL A 72 0.81 17.61 19.53
C VAL A 72 1.98 18.22 20.31
N LYS A 73 2.08 19.55 20.40
CA LYS A 73 3.13 20.21 21.19
C LYS A 73 3.06 19.86 22.68
N SER A 74 1.84 19.74 23.23
CA SER A 74 1.62 19.29 24.61
C SER A 74 2.07 17.84 24.82
N PHE A 75 1.73 16.95 23.89
CA PHE A 75 2.18 15.56 23.89
C PHE A 75 3.70 15.44 23.77
N GLN A 76 4.31 16.13 22.81
CA GLN A 76 5.77 16.17 22.67
C GLN A 76 6.43 16.64 23.98
N GLY A 77 5.89 17.68 24.61
CA GLY A 77 6.35 18.16 25.90
C GLY A 77 6.25 17.13 27.02
N SER A 78 5.14 16.40 27.12
CA SER A 78 4.96 15.36 28.14
C SER A 78 5.87 14.15 27.94
N LYS A 79 6.42 13.98 26.72
CA LYS A 79 7.36 12.90 26.37
C LYS A 79 8.82 13.33 26.30
N GLY A 80 9.13 14.59 26.63
CA GLY A 80 10.50 15.13 26.58
C GLY A 80 11.04 15.27 25.15
N LEU A 81 10.16 15.46 24.17
CA LEU A 81 10.51 15.71 22.78
C LEU A 81 10.56 17.23 22.50
N THR A 82 11.19 17.61 21.39
CA THR A 82 11.06 18.96 20.83
C THR A 82 9.59 19.27 20.57
N LYS A 83 9.10 20.41 21.07
CA LYS A 83 7.71 20.87 20.92
C LYS A 83 7.50 21.63 19.61
N ASP A 84 7.94 21.06 18.50
CA ASP A 84 7.88 21.68 17.17
C ASP A 84 6.47 21.58 16.53
N GLY A 85 5.61 20.69 17.04
CA GLY A 85 4.29 20.43 16.47
C GLY A 85 4.30 19.50 15.26
N ILE A 86 5.45 18.95 14.89
CA ILE A 86 5.61 18.02 13.77
C ILE A 86 5.55 16.59 14.29
N VAL A 87 4.62 15.80 13.77
CA VAL A 87 4.55 14.37 14.09
C VAL A 87 5.51 13.61 13.17
N GLY A 88 6.80 13.66 13.53
CA GLY A 88 7.87 12.91 12.88
C GLY A 88 8.15 11.57 13.57
N PRO A 89 9.20 10.82 13.14
CA PRO A 89 9.53 9.50 13.68
C PRO A 89 9.57 9.45 15.21
N ASN A 90 10.27 10.39 15.86
CA ASN A 90 10.38 10.41 17.32
C ASN A 90 9.03 10.59 18.03
N THR A 91 8.11 11.35 17.43
CA THR A 91 6.76 11.53 17.97
C THR A 91 5.93 10.27 17.76
N TRP A 92 5.96 9.67 16.57
CA TRP A 92 5.24 8.42 16.27
C TRP A 92 5.63 7.28 17.21
N GLU A 93 6.94 7.07 17.42
CA GLU A 93 7.46 6.02 18.32
C GLU A 93 6.89 6.11 19.74
N LYS A 94 6.58 7.32 20.20
CA LYS A 94 5.98 7.56 21.52
C LYS A 94 4.46 7.57 21.48
N LEU A 95 3.87 7.91 20.33
CA LEU A 95 2.44 8.15 20.16
C LEU A 95 1.66 6.86 19.93
N VAL A 96 2.16 5.94 19.11
CA VAL A 96 1.44 4.72 18.75
C VAL A 96 1.09 3.87 19.97
N ILE A 97 -0.06 3.22 19.88
CA ILE A 97 -0.58 2.28 20.89
C ILE A 97 -0.74 0.95 20.19
N GLU A 98 -0.24 -0.12 20.81
CA GLU A 98 -0.49 -1.46 20.30
C GLU A 98 -1.98 -1.76 20.34
N THR A 99 -2.54 -2.14 19.20
CA THR A 99 -3.98 -2.43 19.07
C THR A 99 -4.16 -3.89 18.67
N ASN A 100 -5.03 -4.61 19.37
CA ASN A 100 -5.22 -6.05 19.25
C ASN A 100 -6.68 -6.42 19.06
N GLN A 101 -6.93 -7.66 18.63
CA GLN A 101 -8.29 -8.19 18.55
C GLN A 101 -8.99 -8.11 19.90
N GLY A 102 -10.24 -7.66 19.90
CA GLY A 102 -11.06 -7.42 21.09
C GLY A 102 -11.01 -5.99 21.61
N ASP A 103 -10.10 -5.14 21.12
CA ASP A 103 -10.12 -3.72 21.45
C ASP A 103 -11.35 -3.04 20.86
N VAL A 104 -11.98 -2.17 21.66
CA VAL A 104 -13.11 -1.33 21.23
C VAL A 104 -12.83 0.13 21.59
N ASN A 105 -12.34 0.92 20.63
CA ASN A 105 -11.96 2.31 20.88
C ASN A 105 -11.78 3.15 19.58
N VAL A 106 -11.43 4.43 19.75
CA VAL A 106 -11.23 5.36 18.62
C VAL A 106 -9.98 5.04 17.79
N VAL A 107 -8.97 4.39 18.36
CA VAL A 107 -7.76 3.96 17.64
C VAL A 107 -8.10 2.82 16.68
N VAL A 108 -9.02 1.93 17.05
CA VAL A 108 -9.54 0.90 16.14
C VAL A 108 -10.27 1.53 14.95
N LYS A 109 -11.03 2.63 15.13
CA LYS A 109 -11.61 3.37 14.00
C LYS A 109 -10.52 3.91 13.06
N ALA A 110 -9.42 4.44 13.62
CA ALA A 110 -8.28 4.88 12.82
C ALA A 110 -7.63 3.70 12.06
N LEU A 111 -7.44 2.56 12.73
CA LEU A 111 -6.93 1.33 12.12
C LEU A 111 -7.81 0.88 10.94
N GLN A 112 -9.12 0.79 11.15
CA GLN A 112 -10.08 0.38 10.10
C GLN A 112 -10.05 1.35 8.92
N LYS A 113 -9.97 2.67 9.16
CA LYS A 113 -9.81 3.66 8.10
C LYS A 113 -8.49 3.48 7.34
N GLN A 114 -7.37 3.23 8.01
CA GLN A 114 -6.09 2.97 7.36
C GLN A 114 -6.13 1.67 6.54
N LEU A 115 -6.66 0.59 7.09
CA LEU A 115 -6.82 -0.67 6.36
C LEU A 115 -7.69 -0.49 5.12
N ASN A 116 -8.78 0.30 5.21
CA ASN A 116 -9.64 0.62 4.08
C ASN A 116 -8.93 1.46 3.02
N LYS A 117 -8.12 2.44 3.43
CA LYS A 117 -7.22 3.20 2.54
C LYS A 117 -6.27 2.26 1.79
N HIS A 118 -5.76 1.22 2.47
CA HIS A 118 -4.92 0.18 1.89
C HIS A 118 -5.70 -0.95 1.19
N GLY A 119 -6.98 -0.75 0.88
CA GLY A 119 -7.76 -1.66 0.04
C GLY A 119 -8.69 -2.62 0.79
N ALA A 120 -8.73 -2.62 2.11
CA ALA A 120 -9.80 -3.32 2.83
C ALA A 120 -11.18 -2.67 2.59
N SER A 121 -12.22 -3.35 3.04
CA SER A 121 -13.63 -2.90 2.95
C SER A 121 -14.34 -3.18 4.28
N LEU A 122 -13.75 -2.72 5.38
CA LEU A 122 -14.27 -2.86 6.75
C LEU A 122 -15.32 -1.80 7.05
N THR A 123 -16.30 -2.18 7.86
CA THR A 123 -17.09 -1.20 8.63
C THR A 123 -16.17 -0.47 9.60
N VAL A 124 -16.32 0.85 9.73
CA VAL A 124 -15.56 1.67 10.68
C VAL A 124 -16.39 1.85 11.96
N ASP A 125 -16.49 0.79 12.74
CA ASP A 125 -17.28 0.74 13.99
C ASP A 125 -16.43 0.97 15.25
N GLY A 126 -15.11 0.79 15.15
CA GLY A 126 -14.20 0.85 16.30
C GLY A 126 -14.10 -0.45 17.08
N ASP A 127 -14.64 -1.56 16.57
CA ASP A 127 -14.49 -2.90 17.11
C ASP A 127 -13.42 -3.69 16.34
N PHE A 128 -12.38 -4.12 17.04
CA PHE A 128 -11.36 -5.00 16.48
C PHE A 128 -11.87 -6.45 16.54
N GLY A 129 -12.89 -6.72 15.74
CA GLY A 129 -13.44 -8.05 15.54
C GLY A 129 -12.66 -8.90 14.52
N ALA A 130 -13.22 -10.07 14.17
CA ALA A 130 -12.59 -11.03 13.27
C ALA A 130 -12.32 -10.49 11.86
N ALA A 131 -13.17 -9.60 11.35
CA ALA A 131 -12.96 -8.95 10.06
C ALA A 131 -11.73 -8.02 10.08
N THR A 132 -11.59 -7.21 11.14
CA THR A 132 -10.42 -6.35 11.35
C THR A 132 -9.14 -7.19 11.50
N LEU A 133 -9.18 -8.29 12.25
CA LEU A 133 -8.04 -9.22 12.35
C LEU A 133 -7.60 -9.78 11.00
N THR A 134 -8.57 -10.22 10.20
CA THR A 134 -8.29 -10.75 8.85
C THR A 134 -7.64 -9.69 7.98
N ALA A 135 -8.13 -8.44 8.03
CA ALA A 135 -7.56 -7.33 7.30
C ALA A 135 -6.15 -6.95 7.77
N VAL A 136 -5.90 -6.96 9.09
CA VAL A 136 -4.55 -6.71 9.64
C VAL A 136 -3.57 -7.77 9.15
N LYS A 137 -3.90 -9.07 9.27
CA LYS A 137 -3.01 -10.14 8.81
C LYS A 137 -2.76 -10.09 7.31
N SER A 138 -3.78 -9.78 6.51
CA SER A 138 -3.60 -9.57 5.06
C SER A 138 -2.69 -8.37 4.78
N PHE A 139 -2.88 -7.24 5.45
CA PHE A 139 -2.02 -6.08 5.30
C PHE A 139 -0.57 -6.37 5.71
N GLN A 140 -0.35 -7.01 6.86
CA GLN A 140 0.96 -7.44 7.31
C GLN A 140 1.64 -8.34 6.26
N GLY A 141 0.90 -9.30 5.71
CA GLY A 141 1.38 -10.16 4.64
C GLY A 141 1.84 -9.39 3.40
N ARG A 142 1.05 -8.43 2.94
CA ARG A 142 1.39 -7.58 1.79
C ARG A 142 2.62 -6.71 2.03
N LYS A 143 2.81 -6.22 3.25
CA LYS A 143 3.95 -5.37 3.63
C LYS A 143 5.18 -6.17 4.09
N GLY A 144 5.16 -7.51 3.96
CA GLY A 144 6.28 -8.38 4.38
C GLY A 144 6.53 -8.39 5.89
N LEU A 145 5.50 -8.05 6.69
CA LEU A 145 5.54 -8.08 8.14
C LEU A 145 5.11 -9.47 8.67
N THR A 146 5.47 -9.76 9.92
CA THR A 146 4.89 -10.91 10.64
C THR A 146 3.37 -10.79 10.67
N GLN A 147 2.66 -11.83 10.23
CA GLN A 147 1.18 -11.89 10.21
C GLN A 147 0.60 -12.31 11.58
N ASP A 148 1.03 -11.65 12.65
CA ASP A 148 0.61 -11.97 14.02
C ASP A 148 -0.80 -11.43 14.35
N GLY A 149 -1.29 -10.44 13.59
CA GLY A 149 -2.56 -9.78 13.87
C GLY A 149 -2.49 -8.68 14.93
N SER A 150 -1.30 -8.40 15.49
CA SER A 150 -1.09 -7.27 16.40
C SER A 150 -0.67 -6.02 15.62
N VAL A 151 -1.29 -4.89 15.93
CA VAL A 151 -0.97 -3.61 15.32
C VAL A 151 -0.02 -2.84 16.23
N GLY A 152 1.24 -3.29 16.23
CA GLY A 152 2.36 -2.62 16.90
C GLY A 152 3.06 -1.56 16.03
N PRO A 153 4.19 -0.99 16.49
CA PRO A 153 4.89 0.10 15.80
C PRO A 153 5.27 -0.20 14.35
N ASN A 154 5.65 -1.44 14.02
CA ASN A 154 5.97 -1.81 12.63
C ASN A 154 4.74 -1.76 11.72
N THR A 155 3.60 -2.28 12.20
CA THR A 155 2.33 -2.25 11.46
C THR A 155 1.83 -0.82 11.32
N TRP A 156 1.88 -0.01 12.37
CA TRP A 156 1.50 1.41 12.31
C TRP A 156 2.39 2.24 11.38
N ALA A 157 3.70 2.00 11.37
CA ALA A 157 4.61 2.67 10.44
C ALA A 157 4.26 2.34 9.00
N ALA A 158 3.97 1.07 8.71
CA ALA A 158 3.55 0.65 7.37
C ALA A 158 2.17 1.21 6.97
N LEU A 159 1.21 1.33 7.90
CA LEU A 159 -0.13 1.89 7.65
C LEU A 159 -0.11 3.41 7.44
N THR A 160 0.79 4.12 8.13
CA THR A 160 0.84 5.59 8.09
C THR A 160 1.80 6.09 7.02
N GLY A 161 2.87 5.34 6.73
CA GLY A 161 3.89 5.69 5.75
C GLY A 161 3.30 5.97 4.36
N ASN A 162 3.84 6.98 3.69
CA ASN A 162 3.55 7.20 2.28
C ASN A 162 4.30 6.14 1.45
N ALA A 163 3.69 5.67 0.36
CA ALA A 163 4.24 4.69 -0.60
C ALA A 163 5.49 5.19 -1.37
N SER A 164 6.30 6.06 -0.77
CA SER A 164 7.45 6.71 -1.38
C SER A 164 8.52 6.87 -0.32
N SER A 165 9.18 5.77 0.00
CA SER A 165 10.61 5.83 0.31
C SER A 165 11.29 4.88 -0.66
N ASP A 166 12.01 5.50 -1.59
CA ASP A 166 12.90 4.89 -2.55
C ASP A 166 14.05 4.23 -1.75
N GLY A 167 13.77 3.08 -1.15
CA GLY A 167 14.72 2.21 -0.49
C GLY A 167 15.25 1.23 -1.50
N GLY A 168 16.25 1.65 -2.26
CA GLY A 168 16.84 0.87 -3.35
C GLY A 168 17.21 -0.57 -2.93
N SER A 169 16.70 -1.53 -3.69
CA SER A 169 17.35 -2.80 -3.94
C SER A 169 17.10 -3.16 -5.40
N GLY A 170 18.17 -3.28 -6.19
CA GLY A 170 18.18 -3.42 -7.65
C GLY A 170 17.65 -4.75 -8.19
N GLY A 171 16.44 -5.15 -7.80
CA GLY A 171 15.63 -6.18 -8.43
C GLY A 171 14.30 -5.56 -8.85
N GLY A 172 13.88 -5.72 -10.12
CA GLY A 172 12.63 -5.11 -10.58
C GLY A 172 11.45 -5.49 -9.69
N SER A 173 10.59 -4.51 -9.35
CA SER A 173 9.48 -4.68 -8.40
C SER A 173 8.67 -5.94 -8.69
N THR A 174 8.41 -6.71 -7.64
CA THR A 174 7.61 -7.93 -7.74
C THR A 174 6.17 -7.60 -8.15
N ARG A 175 5.44 -8.59 -8.68
CA ARG A 175 4.03 -8.40 -9.07
C ARG A 175 3.16 -7.95 -7.88
N ALA A 176 3.43 -8.52 -6.71
CA ALA A 176 2.73 -8.16 -5.48
C ALA A 176 3.02 -6.70 -5.10
N GLU A 177 4.28 -6.27 -5.14
CA GLU A 177 4.66 -4.87 -4.87
C GLU A 177 4.02 -3.88 -5.85
N LEU A 178 3.97 -4.22 -7.15
CA LEU A 178 3.31 -3.39 -8.16
C LEU A 178 1.82 -3.24 -7.87
N ALA A 179 1.14 -4.35 -7.56
CA ALA A 179 -0.27 -4.35 -7.20
C ALA A 179 -0.54 -3.59 -5.90
N ASP A 180 0.32 -3.73 -4.90
CA ASP A 180 0.22 -2.99 -3.63
C ASP A 180 0.41 -1.48 -3.85
N THR A 181 1.35 -1.08 -4.70
CA THR A 181 1.52 0.32 -5.12
C THR A 181 0.29 0.85 -5.85
N ILE A 182 -0.40 0.02 -6.64
CA ILE A 182 -1.66 0.39 -7.29
C ILE A 182 -2.77 0.61 -6.25
N LEU A 183 -2.87 -0.23 -5.22
CA LEU A 183 -3.85 -0.05 -4.13
C LEU A 183 -3.62 1.24 -3.34
N ASP A 184 -2.35 1.59 -3.12
CA ASP A 184 -1.96 2.79 -2.36
C ASP A 184 -2.04 4.08 -3.21
N SER A 185 -2.29 3.97 -4.52
CA SER A 185 -2.32 5.11 -5.43
C SER A 185 -3.62 5.90 -5.32
N SER A 186 -3.52 7.16 -4.89
CA SER A 186 -4.65 8.11 -4.92
C SER A 186 -5.09 8.51 -6.34
N ARG A 187 -4.32 8.11 -7.36
CA ARG A 187 -4.56 8.44 -8.77
C ARG A 187 -5.22 7.31 -9.56
N ILE A 188 -5.28 6.10 -9.00
CA ILE A 188 -5.93 4.95 -9.62
C ILE A 188 -7.12 4.57 -8.74
N THR A 189 -8.33 4.71 -9.25
CA THR A 189 -9.53 4.19 -8.61
C THR A 189 -9.85 2.83 -9.20
N LEU A 190 -10.15 1.84 -8.37
CA LEU A 190 -10.50 0.48 -8.81
C LEU A 190 -11.96 0.21 -8.48
N ALA A 191 -12.73 -0.28 -9.46
CA ALA A 191 -14.13 -0.61 -9.24
C ALA A 191 -14.30 -1.70 -8.17
N THR A 192 -15.22 -1.44 -7.23
CA THR A 192 -15.61 -2.35 -6.15
C THR A 192 -16.85 -3.17 -6.47
N VAL A 193 -17.47 -2.90 -7.62
CA VAL A 193 -18.66 -3.57 -8.15
C VAL A 193 -18.44 -3.87 -9.63
N HIS A 194 -19.00 -4.97 -10.11
CA HIS A 194 -18.98 -5.27 -11.54
C HIS A 194 -19.91 -4.33 -12.30
N VAL A 195 -19.57 -4.04 -13.55
CA VAL A 195 -20.48 -3.32 -14.47
C VAL A 195 -21.79 -4.09 -14.66
N SER A 196 -21.75 -5.43 -14.59
CA SER A 196 -22.95 -6.29 -14.64
C SER A 196 -23.79 -6.29 -13.36
N GLY A 197 -23.28 -5.74 -12.26
CA GLY A 197 -23.92 -5.79 -10.94
C GLY A 197 -23.75 -7.11 -10.18
N VAL A 198 -23.06 -8.12 -10.75
CA VAL A 198 -22.77 -9.36 -10.03
C VAL A 198 -21.87 -9.10 -8.82
N ASN A 199 -22.05 -9.88 -7.75
CA ASN A 199 -21.24 -9.81 -6.54
C ASN A 199 -20.57 -11.17 -6.27
N ASP A 200 -19.34 -11.36 -6.74
CA ASP A 200 -18.64 -12.65 -6.68
C ASP A 200 -17.13 -12.53 -6.37
N SER A 201 -16.72 -11.41 -5.77
CA SER A 201 -15.32 -11.12 -5.44
C SER A 201 -14.36 -11.19 -6.64
N ALA A 202 -14.82 -10.93 -7.86
CA ALA A 202 -13.96 -10.86 -9.05
C ALA A 202 -13.75 -9.42 -9.55
N THR A 203 -14.09 -8.40 -8.76
CA THR A 203 -14.03 -6.98 -9.18
C THR A 203 -12.60 -6.51 -9.48
N ALA A 204 -12.45 -5.41 -10.21
CA ALA A 204 -11.13 -4.81 -10.49
C ALA A 204 -10.32 -4.55 -9.21
N LYS A 205 -10.97 -4.04 -8.15
CA LYS A 205 -10.31 -3.86 -6.85
C LYS A 205 -9.86 -5.20 -6.26
N GLN A 206 -10.73 -6.21 -6.26
CA GLN A 206 -10.40 -7.52 -5.70
C GLN A 206 -9.28 -8.21 -6.48
N ASN A 207 -9.24 -8.07 -7.81
CA ASN A 207 -8.15 -8.60 -8.65
C ASN A 207 -6.77 -8.03 -8.26
N ILE A 208 -6.69 -6.72 -7.98
CA ILE A 208 -5.44 -6.11 -7.50
C ILE A 208 -5.14 -6.54 -6.06
N ILE A 209 -6.14 -6.65 -5.19
CA ILE A 209 -5.96 -7.18 -3.82
C ILE A 209 -5.41 -8.60 -3.84
N ASP A 210 -5.99 -9.49 -4.64
CA ASP A 210 -5.51 -10.87 -4.79
C ASP A 210 -4.04 -10.88 -5.23
N THR A 211 -3.73 -10.06 -6.24
CA THR A 211 -2.37 -9.93 -6.79
C THR A 211 -1.38 -9.38 -5.77
N ALA A 212 -1.77 -8.37 -4.98
CA ALA A 212 -0.95 -7.80 -3.91
C ALA A 212 -0.70 -8.81 -2.79
N ASN A 213 -1.65 -9.71 -2.53
CA ASN A 213 -1.49 -10.84 -1.61
C ASN A 213 -0.69 -12.02 -2.23
N GLY A 214 -0.08 -11.84 -3.41
CA GLY A 214 0.68 -12.89 -4.10
C GLY A 214 -0.17 -13.99 -4.72
N ARG A 215 -1.49 -13.81 -4.83
CA ARG A 215 -2.43 -14.76 -5.42
C ARG A 215 -2.75 -14.40 -6.86
N ALA A 216 -3.26 -15.37 -7.63
CA ALA A 216 -3.83 -15.09 -8.94
C ALA A 216 -5.17 -14.35 -8.80
N ALA A 217 -5.43 -13.39 -9.69
CA ALA A 217 -6.66 -12.61 -9.70
C ALA A 217 -7.86 -13.48 -10.09
N ARG A 218 -8.94 -13.41 -9.31
CA ARG A 218 -10.17 -14.16 -9.58
C ARG A 218 -10.88 -13.69 -10.85
N ARG A 219 -11.36 -14.64 -11.66
CA ARG A 219 -12.29 -14.38 -12.76
C ARG A 219 -13.71 -14.73 -12.32
N SER A 220 -14.70 -13.94 -12.74
CA SER A 220 -16.10 -14.25 -12.49
C SER A 220 -16.50 -15.55 -13.19
N SER A 221 -17.59 -16.16 -12.73
CA SER A 221 -18.31 -17.23 -13.46
C SER A 221 -19.62 -16.72 -14.10
N TYR A 222 -19.86 -15.41 -14.08
CA TYR A 222 -21.05 -14.78 -14.64
C TYR A 222 -20.92 -14.56 -16.15
N GLY A 223 -22.01 -14.82 -16.88
CA GLY A 223 -22.06 -14.61 -18.32
C GLY A 223 -21.05 -15.51 -19.04
N ASN A 224 -20.18 -14.89 -19.86
CA ASN A 224 -19.15 -15.60 -20.62
C ASN A 224 -17.83 -15.75 -19.85
N ALA A 225 -17.77 -15.29 -18.59
CA ALA A 225 -16.55 -15.37 -17.82
C ALA A 225 -16.22 -16.83 -17.45
N PRO A 226 -14.96 -17.27 -17.65
CA PRO A 226 -14.61 -18.69 -17.57
C PRO A 226 -14.44 -19.22 -16.14
N GLY A 227 -14.62 -18.36 -15.11
CA GLY A 227 -14.27 -18.69 -13.73
C GLY A 227 -12.77 -18.93 -13.53
N GLY A 228 -12.44 -19.42 -12.32
CA GLY A 228 -11.08 -19.68 -11.90
C GLY A 228 -10.28 -18.40 -11.62
N SER A 229 -8.98 -18.43 -11.88
CA SER A 229 -8.08 -17.30 -11.63
C SER A 229 -7.00 -17.17 -12.71
N VAL A 230 -6.38 -15.99 -12.78
CA VAL A 230 -5.30 -15.70 -13.72
C VAL A 230 -4.25 -14.79 -13.09
N THR A 231 -2.98 -15.04 -13.41
CA THR A 231 -1.87 -14.19 -12.95
C THR A 231 -1.84 -12.89 -13.76
N LEU A 232 -1.85 -11.74 -13.09
CA LEU A 232 -1.76 -10.45 -13.77
C LEU A 232 -0.33 -10.20 -14.31
N ASN A 233 -0.26 -9.62 -15.50
CA ASN A 233 0.99 -9.31 -16.19
C ASN A 233 1.71 -8.12 -15.54
N THR A 234 3.02 -8.24 -15.30
CA THR A 234 3.81 -7.20 -14.62
C THR A 234 4.05 -5.96 -15.48
N SER A 235 4.13 -6.09 -16.81
CA SER A 235 4.22 -4.95 -17.73
C SER A 235 2.92 -4.14 -17.74
N MET A 236 1.77 -4.81 -17.68
CA MET A 236 0.46 -4.16 -17.51
C MET A 236 0.40 -3.37 -16.19
N LEU A 237 0.77 -3.98 -15.05
CA LEU A 237 0.75 -3.31 -13.75
C LEU A 237 1.72 -2.10 -13.71
N LYS A 238 2.92 -2.23 -14.28
CA LYS A 238 3.86 -1.09 -14.46
C LYS A 238 3.26 -0.01 -15.36
N GLY A 239 2.54 -0.42 -16.39
CA GLY A 239 1.81 0.47 -17.29
C GLY A 239 0.80 1.31 -16.54
N MET A 240 -0.04 0.69 -15.70
CA MET A 240 -1.02 1.37 -14.85
C MET A 240 -0.36 2.46 -13.97
N LEU A 241 0.70 2.11 -13.24
CA LEU A 241 1.42 3.06 -12.39
C LEU A 241 2.05 4.20 -13.20
N THR A 242 2.56 3.92 -14.40
CA THR A 242 3.17 4.93 -15.27
C THR A 242 2.14 5.88 -15.84
N ILE A 243 0.97 5.38 -16.25
CA ILE A 243 -0.17 6.18 -16.73
C ILE A 243 -0.67 7.12 -15.61
N ALA A 244 -0.71 6.63 -14.36
CA ALA A 244 -1.15 7.41 -13.20
C ALA A 244 -0.30 8.68 -12.96
N ARG A 245 0.93 8.75 -13.48
CA ARG A 245 1.75 9.97 -13.43
C ARG A 245 1.15 11.12 -14.23
N SER A 246 0.36 10.82 -15.26
CA SER A 246 -0.24 11.81 -16.17
C SER A 246 -1.71 12.08 -15.87
N TRP A 247 -2.48 11.08 -15.44
CA TRP A 247 -3.92 11.22 -15.19
C TRP A 247 -4.34 10.58 -13.86
N ARG A 248 -5.43 11.08 -13.29
CA ARG A 248 -6.24 10.30 -12.33
C ARG A 248 -7.27 9.52 -13.13
N TYR A 249 -7.47 8.24 -12.88
CA TYR A 249 -8.40 7.46 -13.69
C TYR A 249 -9.03 6.30 -12.90
N SER A 250 -10.19 5.83 -13.37
CA SER A 250 -10.91 4.71 -12.78
C SER A 250 -10.86 3.48 -13.69
N VAL A 251 -10.43 2.36 -13.12
CA VAL A 251 -10.40 1.05 -13.76
C VAL A 251 -11.71 0.34 -13.46
N SER A 252 -12.49 0.07 -14.49
CA SER A 252 -13.78 -0.63 -14.37
C SER A 252 -13.61 -2.15 -14.28
N GLU A 253 -12.68 -2.73 -15.07
CA GLU A 253 -12.53 -4.18 -15.18
C GLU A 253 -11.05 -4.57 -15.42
N ILE A 254 -10.66 -5.77 -14.97
CA ILE A 254 -9.32 -6.37 -15.19
C ILE A 254 -9.41 -7.82 -15.68
N ALA A 255 -9.71 -8.79 -14.83
CA ALA A 255 -9.90 -10.19 -15.25
C ALA A 255 -11.30 -10.72 -14.90
N GLY A 256 -12.04 -9.95 -14.09
CA GLY A 256 -13.32 -10.31 -13.52
C GLY A 256 -14.50 -10.36 -14.46
N GLY A 257 -14.72 -9.31 -15.26
CA GLY A 257 -15.94 -9.14 -16.03
C GLY A 257 -16.21 -10.16 -17.15
N SER A 258 -17.47 -10.20 -17.60
CA SER A 258 -17.89 -10.97 -18.78
C SER A 258 -17.45 -10.29 -20.08
N HIS A 259 -16.69 -10.99 -20.90
CA HIS A 259 -16.09 -10.57 -22.17
C HIS A 259 -16.23 -11.71 -23.20
N SER A 260 -15.76 -11.48 -24.43
CA SER A 260 -15.64 -12.58 -25.41
C SER A 260 -14.69 -13.67 -24.91
N ALA A 261 -14.93 -14.92 -25.33
CA ALA A 261 -14.18 -16.08 -24.85
C ALA A 261 -12.66 -15.98 -25.06
N THR A 262 -12.22 -15.26 -26.10
CA THR A 262 -10.81 -15.04 -26.42
C THR A 262 -10.26 -13.72 -25.87
N SER A 263 -10.99 -13.04 -24.99
CA SER A 263 -10.60 -11.75 -24.44
C SER A 263 -9.27 -11.81 -23.71
N ARG A 264 -8.46 -10.75 -23.85
CA ARG A 264 -7.18 -10.59 -23.16
C ARG A 264 -7.34 -10.33 -21.66
N HIS A 265 -8.52 -9.91 -21.21
CA HIS A 265 -8.86 -9.86 -19.77
C HIS A 265 -8.67 -11.24 -19.12
N TYR A 266 -9.10 -12.32 -19.78
CA TYR A 266 -8.95 -13.68 -19.26
C TYR A 266 -7.53 -14.22 -19.29
N ALA A 267 -6.63 -13.57 -20.02
CA ALA A 267 -5.19 -13.84 -19.98
C ALA A 267 -4.45 -13.00 -18.91
N GLY A 268 -5.16 -12.14 -18.15
CA GLY A 268 -4.56 -11.31 -17.09
C GLY A 268 -3.68 -10.19 -17.63
N VAL A 269 -3.86 -9.80 -18.89
CA VAL A 269 -3.00 -8.82 -19.59
C VAL A 269 -3.74 -7.55 -20.01
N ALA A 270 -5.00 -7.37 -19.60
CA ALA A 270 -5.83 -6.23 -19.97
C ALA A 270 -6.51 -5.55 -18.77
N PHE A 271 -6.83 -4.26 -18.95
CA PHE A 271 -7.73 -3.52 -18.07
C PHE A 271 -8.54 -2.49 -18.86
N ASP A 272 -9.72 -2.15 -18.34
CA ASP A 272 -10.60 -1.13 -18.92
C ASP A 272 -10.68 0.11 -18.03
N VAL A 273 -10.74 1.29 -18.66
CA VAL A 273 -10.85 2.60 -18.00
C VAL A 273 -12.10 3.33 -18.47
N ASN A 274 -12.97 3.69 -17.54
CA ASN A 274 -14.22 4.38 -17.83
C ASN A 274 -14.25 5.85 -17.38
N ILE A 275 -13.30 6.29 -16.53
CA ILE A 275 -13.20 7.68 -16.07
C ILE A 275 -11.76 8.15 -16.16
N ILE A 276 -11.54 9.36 -16.69
CA ILE A 276 -10.25 10.06 -16.68
C ILE A 276 -10.47 11.47 -16.13
N ASN A 277 -9.66 11.86 -15.14
CA ASN A 277 -9.74 13.13 -14.42
C ASN A 277 -11.18 13.49 -13.97
N GLY A 278 -11.90 12.49 -13.45
CA GLY A 278 -13.28 12.65 -12.96
C GLY A 278 -14.36 12.71 -14.04
N THR A 279 -14.02 12.66 -15.33
CA THR A 279 -14.98 12.67 -16.44
C THR A 279 -15.09 11.29 -17.09
N HIS A 280 -16.32 10.84 -17.39
CA HIS A 280 -16.53 9.56 -18.06
C HIS A 280 -15.95 9.58 -19.49
N VAL A 281 -15.32 8.47 -19.88
CA VAL A 281 -14.75 8.29 -21.22
C VAL A 281 -15.87 8.29 -22.26
N SER A 282 -15.65 9.02 -23.35
CA SER A 282 -16.56 9.13 -24.49
C SER A 282 -15.79 9.58 -25.74
N ALA A 283 -16.45 9.61 -26.90
CA ALA A 283 -15.86 10.06 -28.16
C ALA A 283 -15.32 11.50 -28.09
N SER A 284 -15.97 12.37 -27.31
CA SER A 284 -15.59 13.77 -27.12
C SER A 284 -14.62 14.00 -25.96
N HIS A 285 -14.26 12.97 -25.21
CA HIS A 285 -13.40 13.13 -24.04
C HIS A 285 -11.99 13.59 -24.45
N PRO A 286 -11.48 14.74 -23.91
CA PRO A 286 -10.29 15.41 -24.43
C PRO A 286 -9.02 14.58 -24.32
N ASN A 287 -8.93 13.70 -23.30
CA ASN A 287 -7.75 12.87 -23.06
C ASN A 287 -7.85 11.46 -23.67
N GLN A 288 -8.95 11.08 -24.34
CA GLN A 288 -9.17 9.66 -24.68
C GLN A 288 -8.11 9.12 -25.66
N ARG A 289 -7.75 9.91 -26.68
CA ARG A 289 -6.71 9.53 -27.64
C ARG A 289 -5.31 9.53 -27.02
N ALA A 290 -4.99 10.51 -26.18
CA ALA A 290 -3.69 10.59 -25.51
C ALA A 290 -3.49 9.43 -24.51
N PHE A 291 -4.55 9.03 -23.81
CA PHE A 291 -4.52 7.88 -22.91
C PHE A 291 -4.30 6.58 -23.69
N GLN A 292 -5.05 6.38 -24.79
CA GLN A 292 -4.84 5.23 -25.68
C GLN A 292 -3.41 5.18 -26.22
N GLN A 293 -2.89 6.31 -26.69
CA GLN A 293 -1.51 6.40 -27.17
C GLN A 293 -0.51 6.04 -26.06
N LYS A 294 -0.73 6.52 -24.83
CA LYS A 294 0.13 6.19 -23.71
C LYS A 294 0.15 4.69 -23.43
N CYS A 295 -0.97 3.99 -23.54
CA CYS A 295 -0.99 2.53 -23.42
C CYS A 295 -0.10 1.87 -24.50
N ARG A 296 -0.18 2.33 -25.76
CA ARG A 296 0.65 1.81 -26.87
C ARG A 296 2.14 2.08 -26.62
N ASP A 297 2.50 3.28 -26.19
CA ASP A 297 3.88 3.66 -25.87
C ASP A 297 4.49 2.80 -24.75
N LEU A 298 3.63 2.23 -23.89
CA LEU A 298 4.02 1.35 -22.80
C LEU A 298 3.96 -0.14 -23.19
N GLY A 299 3.75 -0.44 -24.47
CA GLY A 299 3.80 -1.79 -25.03
C GLY A 299 2.47 -2.53 -25.09
N ALA A 300 1.33 -1.87 -24.86
CA ALA A 300 0.04 -2.50 -25.15
C ALA A 300 -0.13 -2.68 -26.66
N THR A 301 -0.49 -3.89 -27.07
CA THR A 301 -0.64 -4.26 -28.50
C THR A 301 -2.08 -4.31 -28.96
N GLU A 302 -3.02 -4.27 -28.01
CA GLU A 302 -4.44 -4.12 -28.28
C GLU A 302 -4.94 -2.96 -27.41
N VAL A 303 -5.34 -1.88 -28.07
CA VAL A 303 -5.89 -0.70 -27.40
C VAL A 303 -7.09 -0.26 -28.22
N LEU A 304 -8.24 -0.22 -27.56
CA LEU A 304 -9.54 0.11 -28.15
C LEU A 304 -10.19 1.20 -27.31
N GLY A 305 -11.03 2.03 -27.91
CA GLY A 305 -11.73 3.08 -27.19
C GLY A 305 -12.88 3.68 -27.99
N PRO A 306 -13.35 4.88 -27.61
CA PRO A 306 -14.47 5.51 -28.29
C PRO A 306 -14.22 5.71 -29.79
N GLY A 307 -15.01 5.01 -30.61
CA GLY A 307 -14.84 4.88 -32.05
C GLY A 307 -14.74 3.41 -32.50
N ASP A 308 -14.29 2.53 -31.62
CA ASP A 308 -14.24 1.09 -31.83
C ASP A 308 -15.55 0.42 -31.38
N ALA A 309 -15.93 -0.67 -32.06
CA ALA A 309 -17.15 -1.41 -31.78
C ALA A 309 -17.16 -1.91 -30.32
N GLY A 310 -18.21 -1.58 -29.56
CA GLY A 310 -18.36 -1.98 -28.16
C GLY A 310 -17.59 -1.13 -27.13
N HIS A 311 -16.79 -0.14 -27.56
CA HIS A 311 -15.88 0.61 -26.67
C HIS A 311 -16.23 2.11 -26.59
N SER A 312 -17.50 2.49 -26.81
CA SER A 312 -17.93 3.90 -26.82
C SER A 312 -17.77 4.62 -25.47
N GLY A 313 -17.79 3.87 -24.36
CA GLY A 313 -17.77 4.40 -22.99
C GLY A 313 -16.54 4.06 -22.16
N HIS A 314 -15.53 3.38 -22.72
CA HIS A 314 -14.33 3.01 -21.99
C HIS A 314 -13.13 2.87 -22.94
N ILE A 315 -11.92 2.88 -22.38
CA ILE A 315 -10.69 2.53 -23.08
C ILE A 315 -10.21 1.19 -22.57
N HIS A 316 -10.00 0.26 -23.49
CA HIS A 316 -9.38 -1.03 -23.26
C HIS A 316 -7.88 -0.93 -23.55
N CYS A 317 -7.03 -1.37 -22.62
CA CYS A 317 -5.58 -1.48 -22.84
C CYS A 317 -5.09 -2.89 -22.50
N ALA A 318 -4.46 -3.56 -23.46
CA ALA A 318 -3.96 -4.92 -23.28
C ALA A 318 -2.55 -5.16 -23.84
N TRP A 319 -1.72 -5.79 -23.01
CA TRP A 319 -0.35 -6.18 -23.33
C TRP A 319 -0.33 -7.51 -24.11
N PRO A 320 0.82 -7.84 -24.74
CA PRO A 320 1.04 -9.16 -25.31
C PRO A 320 0.76 -10.26 -24.27
N ARG A 321 0.19 -11.38 -24.75
CA ARG A 321 0.15 -12.60 -23.94
C ARG A 321 1.59 -13.07 -23.69
N PRO A 322 1.88 -13.61 -22.49
CA PRO A 322 3.17 -14.24 -22.22
C PRO A 322 3.42 -15.46 -23.11
#